data_AF-R7YJH2-F1
#
_entry.id   AF-R7YJH2-F1
#
_cell.length_a   1.000
_cell.length_b   1.000
_cell.length_c   1.000
_cell.angle_alpha   90.00
_cell.angle_beta   90.00
_cell.angle_gamma   90.00
#
_symmetry.space_group_name_H-M   'P 1'
#
loop_
_entity.id
_entity.type
_entity.pdbx_description
1 polymer ?
#
loop_
_entity_poly.entity_id
_entity_poly.type
_entity_poly.pdbx_seq_one_letter_code
_entity_poly.pdbx_strand_id
1 'polypeptide(L)'
;MSSNPPTFQSIRSQLSAIPPPLLPPGHSRLPALTAQIASLLLHPTLEASLHLLNHDLPSAHFLVRKMQAAPAFEGMLLHAMLHRIEGDYDNARAWYADCAGAAAVEWCWGEEGERGDVPPAVKKEGDGKGSGGGKGDDEWDGMASNADELEEIETTKGPRRGGAALRRALEFVDAVQKLKRDGEGDKRELEEVSGREIRGMLDWCVRRFGTEEVLDASGAWRQSEAHREMQVDMTTGGKGFRKF
;
A
#
# COMPACT_ATOMS: atom_id res chain seq x y z
N MET A 1 8.15 -0.33 37.11
CA MET A 1 6.78 -0.04 36.63
C MET A 1 6.64 -0.76 35.32
N SER A 2 5.83 -1.84 35.25
CA SER A 2 5.58 -2.53 33.98
C SER A 2 4.72 -1.59 33.12
N SER A 3 5.32 -0.92 32.15
CA SER A 3 4.56 -0.28 31.08
C SER A 3 3.88 -1.41 30.30
N ASN A 4 2.56 -1.35 30.15
CA ASN A 4 1.83 -2.29 29.29
C ASN A 4 2.48 -2.34 27.90
N PRO A 5 2.53 -3.52 27.25
CA PRO A 5 3.05 -3.61 25.90
C PRO A 5 2.28 -2.65 24.97
N PRO A 6 2.96 -2.00 24.02
CA PRO A 6 2.31 -1.08 23.11
C PRO A 6 1.29 -1.83 22.26
N THR A 7 0.09 -1.28 22.14
CA THR A 7 -0.97 -1.79 21.27
C THR A 7 -1.08 -0.92 20.02
N PHE A 8 -1.72 -1.45 18.97
CA PHE A 8 -2.08 -0.67 17.79
C PHE A 8 -2.77 0.65 18.18
N GLN A 9 -3.75 0.59 19.09
CA GLN A 9 -4.51 1.77 19.51
C GLN A 9 -3.64 2.79 20.27
N SER A 10 -2.73 2.33 21.14
CA SER A 10 -1.84 3.25 21.87
C SER A 10 -0.83 3.93 20.94
N ILE A 11 -0.31 3.21 19.93
CA ILE A 11 0.59 3.78 18.93
C ILE A 11 -0.17 4.76 18.04
N ARG A 12 -1.33 4.37 17.51
CA ARG A 12 -2.19 5.23 16.69
C ARG A 12 -2.56 6.52 17.42
N SER A 13 -2.87 6.45 18.71
CA SER A 13 -3.16 7.63 19.54
C SER A 13 -1.95 8.56 19.65
N GLN A 14 -0.75 8.03 19.88
CA GLN A 14 0.48 8.83 19.94
C GLN A 14 0.80 9.50 18.61
N LEU A 15 0.68 8.76 17.49
CA LEU A 15 0.91 9.29 16.14
C LEU A 15 -0.14 10.32 15.71
N SER A 16 -1.34 10.29 16.29
CA SER A 16 -2.37 11.30 16.01
C SER A 16 -2.09 12.64 16.68
N ALA A 17 -1.23 12.67 17.70
CA ALA A 17 -0.86 13.89 18.41
C ALA A 17 0.28 14.68 17.74
N ILE A 18 0.92 14.13 16.71
CA ILE A 18 1.99 14.80 15.97
C ILE A 18 1.49 15.28 14.59
N PRO A 19 2.07 16.38 14.05
CA PRO A 19 1.77 16.82 12.69
C PRO A 19 2.11 15.72 11.68
N PRO A 20 1.22 15.45 10.71
CA PRO A 20 1.47 14.47 9.66
C PRO A 20 2.63 14.91 8.75
N PRO A 21 3.32 13.97 8.09
CA PRO A 21 4.39 14.33 7.17
C PRO A 21 3.82 14.99 5.92
N LEU A 22 4.37 16.14 5.53
CA LEU A 22 4.05 16.81 4.26
C LEU A 22 5.26 16.88 3.32
N LEU A 23 6.43 17.14 3.91
CA LEU A 23 7.71 17.32 3.24
C LEU A 23 8.74 16.38 3.85
N PRO A 24 9.93 16.19 3.22
CA PRO A 24 10.89 15.19 3.65
C PRO A 24 11.32 15.44 5.10
N PRO A 25 11.12 14.47 6.01
CA PRO A 25 11.63 14.56 7.36
C PRO A 25 13.12 14.22 7.39
N GLY A 26 13.86 14.78 8.36
CA GLY A 26 15.25 14.38 8.58
C GLY A 26 15.39 13.03 9.31
N HIS A 27 14.38 12.64 10.10
CA HIS A 27 14.31 11.41 10.88
C HIS A 27 12.88 11.15 11.36
N SER A 28 12.61 9.92 11.83
CA SER A 28 11.36 9.55 12.49
C SER A 28 11.05 10.49 13.67
N ARG A 29 9.80 10.94 13.82
CA ARG A 29 9.39 11.86 14.90
C ARG A 29 9.50 11.25 16.28
N LEU A 30 9.11 9.99 16.42
CA LEU A 30 9.19 9.24 17.66
C LEU A 30 10.03 7.97 17.40
N PRO A 31 11.38 8.06 17.47
CA PRO A 31 12.26 6.92 17.16
C PRO A 31 11.96 5.68 18.01
N ALA A 32 11.52 5.88 19.27
CA ALA A 32 11.12 4.79 20.16
C ALA A 32 9.91 4.00 19.63
N LEU A 33 9.07 4.58 18.77
CA LEU A 33 7.92 3.89 18.18
C LEU A 33 8.30 3.02 16.99
N THR A 34 9.44 3.22 16.32
CA THR A 34 9.81 2.41 15.15
C THR A 34 9.88 0.92 15.48
N ALA A 35 10.58 0.55 16.56
CA ALA A 35 10.63 -0.85 17.00
C ALA A 35 9.29 -1.35 17.53
N GLN A 36 8.50 -0.47 18.16
CA GLN A 36 7.18 -0.84 18.69
C GLN A 36 6.18 -1.11 17.57
N ILE A 37 6.19 -0.30 16.50
CA ILE A 37 5.37 -0.50 15.30
C ILE A 37 5.68 -1.87 14.69
N ALA A 38 6.95 -2.17 14.46
CA ALA A 38 7.37 -3.46 13.91
C ALA A 38 6.98 -4.65 14.83
N SER A 39 7.04 -4.45 16.15
CA SER A 39 6.67 -5.51 17.12
C SER A 39 5.17 -5.84 17.15
N LEU A 40 4.31 -5.03 16.53
CA LEU A 40 2.89 -5.34 16.41
C LEU A 40 2.61 -6.45 15.39
N LEU A 41 3.57 -6.76 14.51
CA LEU A 41 3.46 -7.79 13.46
C LEU A 41 2.17 -7.65 12.65
N LEU A 42 1.82 -6.43 12.25
CA LEU A 42 0.59 -6.15 11.51
C LEU A 42 0.72 -6.57 10.04
N HIS A 43 -0.40 -6.50 9.31
CA HIS A 43 -0.33 -6.50 7.85
C HIS A 43 0.65 -5.40 7.37
N PRO A 44 1.54 -5.67 6.39
CA PRO A 44 2.61 -4.75 6.05
C PRO A 44 2.18 -3.35 5.61
N THR A 45 0.96 -3.21 5.10
CA THR A 45 0.38 -1.92 4.68
C THR A 45 -0.08 -1.09 5.88
N LEU A 46 -0.54 -1.73 6.95
CA LEU A 46 -0.81 -1.08 8.24
C LEU A 46 0.49 -0.59 8.86
N GLU A 47 1.50 -1.47 8.92
CA GLU A 47 2.81 -1.16 9.46
C GLU A 47 3.46 0.01 8.70
N ALA A 48 3.45 -0.03 7.36
CA ALA A 48 3.94 1.06 6.52
C ALA A 48 3.17 2.38 6.74
N SER A 49 1.85 2.34 6.91
CA SER A 49 1.04 3.52 7.22
C SER A 49 1.42 4.14 8.57
N LEU A 50 1.68 3.32 9.59
CA LEU A 50 2.15 3.78 10.90
C LEU A 50 3.56 4.39 10.80
N HIS A 51 4.46 3.78 10.02
CA HIS A 51 5.79 4.35 9.77
C HIS A 51 5.72 5.69 9.04
N LEU A 52 4.85 5.86 8.03
CA LEU A 52 4.62 7.15 7.39
C LEU A 52 4.14 8.19 8.41
N LEU A 53 3.12 7.87 9.23
CA LEU A 53 2.66 8.77 10.30
C LEU A 53 3.76 9.12 11.30
N ASN A 54 4.72 8.23 11.54
CA ASN A 54 5.90 8.48 12.38
C ASN A 54 7.04 9.21 11.65
N HIS A 55 6.87 9.61 10.38
CA HIS A 55 7.91 10.22 9.55
C HIS A 55 9.11 9.27 9.30
N ASP A 56 8.89 7.97 9.45
CA ASP A 56 9.90 6.92 9.28
C ASP A 56 9.85 6.36 7.85
N LEU A 57 10.31 7.19 6.91
CA LEU A 57 10.30 6.85 5.49
C LEU A 57 11.11 5.59 5.15
N PRO A 58 12.32 5.34 5.72
CA PRO A 58 13.07 4.13 5.42
C PRO A 58 12.33 2.84 5.74
N SER A 59 11.66 2.77 6.90
CA SER A 59 10.87 1.60 7.29
C SER A 59 9.64 1.43 6.40
N ALA A 60 8.93 2.54 6.09
CA ALA A 60 7.82 2.50 5.16
C ALA A 60 8.25 1.99 3.78
N HIS A 61 9.33 2.57 3.21
CA HIS A 61 9.90 2.20 1.92
C HIS A 61 10.31 0.71 1.88
N PHE A 62 10.91 0.21 2.96
CA PHE A 62 11.33 -1.19 3.07
C PHE A 62 10.17 -2.18 2.93
N LEU A 63 9.01 -1.84 3.52
CA LEU A 63 7.81 -2.66 3.46
C LEU A 63 7.17 -2.56 2.07
N VAL A 64 6.92 -1.34 1.59
CA VAL A 64 6.13 -1.15 0.38
C VAL A 64 6.86 -1.60 -0.89
N ARG A 65 8.20 -1.69 -0.90
CA ARG A 65 8.96 -2.19 -2.07
C ARG A 65 8.61 -3.61 -2.52
N LYS A 66 7.83 -4.37 -1.75
CA LYS A 66 7.34 -5.70 -2.13
C LYS A 66 5.89 -5.68 -2.67
N MET A 67 5.26 -4.51 -2.70
CA MET A 67 3.87 -4.29 -3.15
C MET A 67 3.83 -3.24 -4.27
N GLN A 68 4.55 -3.51 -5.36
CA GLN A 68 4.79 -2.56 -6.46
C GLN A 68 3.87 -2.75 -7.67
N ALA A 69 2.94 -3.72 -7.63
CA ALA A 69 2.07 -4.05 -8.75
C ALA A 69 0.72 -4.55 -8.26
N ALA A 70 -0.27 -4.52 -9.16
CA ALA A 70 -1.56 -5.14 -8.94
C ALA A 70 -1.38 -6.63 -8.53
N PRO A 71 -2.24 -7.17 -7.66
CA PRO A 71 -3.41 -6.54 -7.05
C PRO A 71 -3.11 -5.72 -5.77
N ALA A 72 -1.85 -5.45 -5.42
CA ALA A 72 -1.45 -4.81 -4.15
C ALA A 72 -1.60 -3.27 -4.18
N PHE A 73 -2.76 -2.77 -4.60
CA PHE A 73 -3.02 -1.35 -4.80
C PHE A 73 -2.84 -0.50 -3.54
N GLU A 74 -3.07 -1.07 -2.35
CA GLU A 74 -2.80 -0.41 -1.08
C GLU A 74 -1.32 -0.11 -0.86
N GLY A 75 -0.43 -1.03 -1.26
CA GLY A 75 1.01 -0.81 -1.20
C GLY A 75 1.48 0.18 -2.27
N MET A 76 0.90 0.11 -3.47
CA MET A 76 1.17 1.05 -4.56
C MET A 76 0.74 2.49 -4.19
N LEU A 77 -0.40 2.65 -3.53
CA LEU A 77 -0.87 3.96 -3.06
C LEU A 77 0.03 4.50 -1.95
N LEU A 78 0.52 3.65 -1.04
CA LEU A 78 1.52 4.04 -0.04
C LEU A 78 2.86 4.45 -0.67
N HIS A 79 3.29 3.84 -1.78
CA HIS A 79 4.42 4.33 -2.59
C HIS A 79 4.17 5.75 -3.10
N ALA A 80 2.97 6.02 -3.62
CA ALA A 80 2.61 7.34 -4.11
C ALA A 80 2.74 8.42 -3.02
N MET A 81 2.20 8.13 -1.81
CA MET A 81 2.31 9.03 -0.66
C MET A 81 3.76 9.21 -0.22
N LEU A 82 4.53 8.12 -0.18
CA LEU A 82 5.93 8.12 0.21
C LEU A 82 6.77 9.02 -0.70
N HIS A 83 6.70 8.82 -2.01
CA HIS A 83 7.45 9.64 -2.97
C HIS A 83 6.99 11.10 -2.98
N ARG A 84 5.70 11.38 -2.73
CA ARG A 84 5.24 12.77 -2.52
C ARG A 84 5.94 13.40 -1.32
N ILE A 85 6.02 12.69 -0.20
CA ILE A 85 6.67 13.20 1.02
C ILE A 85 8.17 13.39 0.77
N GLU A 86 8.83 12.50 0.02
CA GLU A 86 10.25 12.61 -0.37
C GLU A 86 10.55 13.76 -1.34
N GLY A 87 9.52 14.29 -2.01
CA GLY A 87 9.66 15.34 -3.02
C GLY A 87 9.93 14.80 -4.43
N ASP A 88 9.81 13.49 -4.66
CA ASP A 88 9.82 12.87 -5.99
C ASP A 88 8.41 12.91 -6.59
N TYR A 89 8.00 14.12 -6.99
CA TYR A 89 6.62 14.38 -7.41
C TYR A 89 6.24 13.70 -8.72
N ASP A 90 7.17 13.54 -9.66
CA ASP A 90 6.88 12.89 -10.94
C ASP A 90 6.60 11.39 -10.75
N ASN A 91 7.38 10.74 -9.90
CA ASN A 91 7.17 9.35 -9.52
C ASN A 91 5.90 9.19 -8.68
N ALA A 92 5.63 10.12 -7.75
CA ALA A 92 4.38 10.14 -7.01
C ALA A 92 3.16 10.17 -7.94
N ARG A 93 3.15 11.04 -8.96
CA ARG A 93 2.05 11.11 -9.96
C ARG A 93 1.89 9.80 -10.73
N ALA A 94 3.00 9.17 -11.12
CA ALA A 94 2.97 7.88 -11.80
C ALA A 94 2.32 6.79 -10.94
N TRP A 95 2.68 6.71 -9.66
CA TRP A 95 2.06 5.76 -8.72
C TRP A 95 0.58 6.04 -8.46
N TYR A 96 0.18 7.31 -8.29
CA TYR A 96 -1.24 7.65 -8.19
C TYR A 96 -2.02 7.24 -9.44
N ALA A 97 -1.46 7.47 -10.63
CA ALA A 97 -2.09 7.10 -11.90
C ALA A 97 -2.25 5.58 -12.04
N ASP A 98 -1.26 4.79 -11.61
CA ASP A 98 -1.35 3.33 -11.61
C ASP A 98 -2.42 2.78 -10.64
N CYS A 99 -2.75 3.55 -9.60
CA CYS A 99 -3.81 3.21 -8.64
C CYS A 99 -5.19 3.72 -9.07
N ALA A 100 -5.34 4.30 -10.27
CA ALA A 100 -6.59 4.90 -10.72
C ALA A 100 -7.77 3.93 -10.63
N GLY A 101 -8.82 4.33 -9.92
CA GLY A 101 -10.04 3.53 -9.73
C GLY A 101 -9.93 2.40 -8.70
N ALA A 102 -8.78 2.24 -8.03
CA ALA A 102 -8.67 1.32 -6.91
C ALA A 102 -9.51 1.81 -5.71
N ALA A 103 -10.15 0.87 -5.01
CA ALA A 103 -11.00 1.18 -3.85
C ALA A 103 -10.25 1.97 -2.75
N ALA A 104 -8.95 1.75 -2.59
CA ALA A 104 -8.12 2.51 -1.64
C ALA A 104 -7.98 3.99 -2.03
N VAL A 105 -7.88 4.30 -3.34
CA VAL A 105 -7.82 5.69 -3.84
C VAL A 105 -9.17 6.37 -3.64
N GLU A 106 -10.27 5.70 -4.02
CA GLU A 106 -11.61 6.23 -3.82
C GLU A 106 -11.93 6.40 -2.32
N TRP A 107 -11.41 5.56 -1.44
CA TRP A 107 -11.57 5.76 0.00
C TRP A 107 -10.85 7.02 0.51
N CYS A 108 -9.60 7.21 0.10
CA CYS A 108 -8.77 8.32 0.60
C CYS A 108 -9.17 9.67 -0.01
N TRP A 109 -9.62 9.66 -1.26
CA TRP A 109 -9.83 10.86 -2.08
C TRP A 109 -11.23 11.01 -2.64
N GLY A 110 -12.13 10.03 -2.47
CA GLY A 110 -13.55 10.12 -2.81
C GLY A 110 -14.30 11.10 -1.89
N GLU A 111 -15.50 11.51 -2.30
CA GLU A 111 -16.40 12.23 -1.39
C GLU A 111 -16.91 11.29 -0.29
N GLU A 112 -17.20 11.80 0.91
CA GLU A 112 -17.65 10.96 2.03
C GLU A 112 -18.91 10.13 1.72
N GLY A 113 -19.80 10.65 0.86
CA GLY A 113 -20.98 9.93 0.38
C GLY A 113 -20.71 8.93 -0.75
N GLU A 114 -19.51 8.93 -1.33
CA GLU A 114 -19.10 8.06 -2.44
C GLU A 114 -18.14 6.95 -1.99
N ARG A 115 -17.77 6.90 -0.70
CA ARG A 115 -16.90 5.84 -0.17
C ARG A 115 -17.63 4.50 -0.26
N GLY A 116 -17.25 3.70 -1.25
CA GLY A 116 -17.73 2.33 -1.41
C GLY A 116 -17.28 1.40 -0.28
N ASP A 117 -17.80 0.18 -0.30
CA ASP A 117 -17.40 -0.86 0.65
C ASP A 117 -15.92 -1.18 0.54
N VAL A 118 -15.30 -1.47 1.69
CA VAL A 118 -13.94 -2.01 1.73
C VAL A 118 -14.02 -3.49 1.40
N PRO A 119 -13.46 -3.95 0.26
CA PRO A 119 -13.52 -5.36 -0.08
C PRO A 119 -12.82 -6.18 1.01
N PRO A 120 -13.30 -7.39 1.34
CA PRO A 120 -12.64 -8.24 2.31
C PRO A 120 -11.23 -8.58 1.84
N ALA A 121 -10.32 -8.84 2.79
CA ALA A 121 -9.04 -9.45 2.45
C ALA A 121 -9.30 -10.76 1.70
N VAL A 122 -8.64 -10.93 0.55
CA VAL A 122 -8.75 -12.17 -0.23
C VAL A 122 -8.10 -13.28 0.59
N LYS A 123 -8.92 -14.12 1.25
CA LYS A 123 -8.46 -15.37 1.85
C LYS A 123 -8.23 -16.34 0.69
N LYS A 124 -6.97 -16.60 0.32
CA LYS A 124 -6.70 -17.81 -0.46
C LYS A 124 -6.84 -19.00 0.47
N GLU A 125 -7.73 -19.92 0.13
CA GLU A 125 -7.78 -21.24 0.75
C GLU A 125 -6.37 -21.83 0.68
N GLY A 126 -5.87 -22.26 1.83
CA GLY A 126 -4.54 -22.86 1.93
C GLY A 126 -4.50 -24.12 1.08
N ASP A 127 -3.41 -24.31 0.35
CA ASP A 127 -3.03 -25.61 -0.19
C ASP A 127 -3.00 -26.61 0.97
N GLY A 128 -4.10 -27.34 1.12
CA GLY A 128 -4.21 -28.49 2.00
C GLY A 128 -3.22 -29.54 1.52
N LYS A 129 -2.02 -29.53 2.09
CA LYS A 129 -1.03 -30.59 1.94
C LYS A 129 -1.56 -31.84 2.62
N GLY A 130 -2.43 -32.57 1.93
CA GLY A 130 -2.77 -33.94 2.23
C GLY A 130 -1.51 -34.79 2.14
N SER A 131 -0.97 -35.18 3.29
CA SER A 131 0.04 -36.22 3.38
C SER A 131 -0.61 -37.56 3.03
N GLY A 132 -0.39 -38.02 1.80
CA GLY A 132 -0.82 -39.33 1.32
C GLY A 132 0.23 -39.87 0.37
N GLY A 133 1.29 -40.45 0.92
CA GLY A 133 2.32 -41.14 0.15
C GLY A 133 1.75 -42.41 -0.49
N GLY A 134 1.64 -42.41 -1.81
CA GLY A 134 1.37 -43.60 -2.62
C GLY A 134 2.28 -43.57 -3.85
N LYS A 135 3.20 -44.55 -3.93
CA LYS A 135 3.98 -44.86 -5.13
C LYS A 135 3.04 -45.37 -6.23
N GLY A 136 3.29 -44.94 -7.46
CA GLY A 136 2.63 -45.45 -8.66
C GLY A 136 3.21 -44.77 -9.90
N ASP A 137 4.09 -45.51 -10.54
CA ASP A 137 4.67 -45.41 -11.86
C ASP A 137 3.61 -45.49 -12.99
N ASP A 138 4.02 -44.97 -14.16
CA ASP A 138 3.51 -45.24 -15.52
C ASP A 138 2.73 -44.16 -16.30
N GLU A 139 3.28 -43.95 -17.51
CA GLU A 139 2.66 -43.64 -18.80
C GLU A 139 1.98 -42.29 -19.10
N TRP A 140 2.62 -41.61 -20.05
CA TRP A 140 2.04 -40.62 -20.95
C TRP A 140 1.16 -41.31 -22.00
N ASP A 141 -0.12 -40.97 -22.07
CA ASP A 141 -0.85 -40.75 -23.34
C ASP A 141 -2.27 -40.21 -23.08
N GLY A 142 -2.72 -39.23 -23.89
CA GLY A 142 -4.15 -38.94 -24.04
C GLY A 142 -4.61 -37.49 -23.79
N MET A 143 -4.46 -36.66 -24.83
CA MET A 143 -5.48 -35.74 -25.38
C MET A 143 -6.50 -35.02 -24.45
N ALA A 144 -6.38 -33.69 -24.49
CA ALA A 144 -7.40 -32.72 -24.88
C ALA A 144 -8.64 -32.44 -23.99
N SER A 145 -8.98 -31.14 -24.00
CA SER A 145 -10.23 -30.48 -23.62
C SER A 145 -10.64 -30.50 -22.15
N ASN A 146 -10.37 -29.40 -21.45
CA ASN A 146 -11.39 -28.50 -20.92
C ASN A 146 -10.71 -27.21 -20.46
N ALA A 147 -10.61 -26.26 -21.39
CA ALA A 147 -10.09 -24.91 -21.16
C ALA A 147 -11.22 -23.88 -20.94
N ASP A 148 -12.39 -24.34 -20.52
CA ASP A 148 -13.57 -23.51 -20.25
C ASP A 148 -14.07 -23.81 -18.83
N GLU A 149 -13.51 -23.11 -17.84
CA GLU A 149 -14.14 -22.71 -16.56
C GLU A 149 -13.07 -22.04 -15.67
N LEU A 150 -12.50 -20.94 -16.15
CA LEU A 150 -11.99 -19.91 -15.26
C LEU A 150 -13.10 -18.90 -15.11
N GLU A 151 -13.77 -18.92 -13.96
CA GLU A 151 -14.68 -17.85 -13.56
C GLU A 151 -14.00 -16.50 -13.79
N GLU A 152 -14.66 -15.73 -14.63
CA GLU A 152 -14.31 -14.39 -15.06
C GLU A 152 -14.35 -13.45 -13.85
N ILE A 153 -13.26 -13.41 -13.06
CA ILE A 153 -13.05 -12.33 -12.11
C ILE A 153 -12.92 -11.08 -12.95
N GLU A 154 -13.95 -10.24 -12.92
CA GLU A 154 -14.16 -9.02 -13.70
C GLU A 154 -12.85 -8.27 -14.05
N THR A 155 -12.24 -8.64 -15.16
CA THR A 155 -11.20 -7.87 -15.83
C THR A 155 -11.86 -7.04 -16.92
N THR A 156 -12.84 -6.20 -16.55
CA THR A 156 -13.50 -5.31 -17.50
C THR A 156 -13.18 -3.84 -17.24
N LYS A 157 -12.16 -3.39 -17.99
CA LYS A 157 -12.08 -2.15 -18.81
C LYS A 157 -10.75 -1.43 -18.62
N GLY A 158 -10.09 -1.15 -19.76
CA GLY A 158 -8.89 -0.32 -19.87
C GLY A 158 -9.04 1.09 -19.27
N PRO A 159 -7.99 1.93 -19.38
CA PRO A 159 -7.73 3.03 -18.45
C PRO A 159 -8.94 3.96 -18.35
N ARG A 160 -9.67 3.86 -17.23
CA ARG A 160 -10.68 4.85 -16.86
C ARG A 160 -9.91 6.16 -16.68
N ARG A 161 -10.25 7.17 -17.50
CA ARG A 161 -9.89 8.57 -17.23
C ARG A 161 -10.07 8.81 -15.74
N GLY A 162 -9.00 9.20 -15.05
CA GLY A 162 -8.97 9.31 -13.59
C GLY A 162 -10.25 9.88 -13.02
N GLY A 163 -10.90 9.11 -12.13
CA GLY A 163 -12.08 9.55 -11.39
C GLY A 163 -11.81 10.83 -10.60
N ALA A 164 -12.85 11.41 -10.01
CA ALA A 164 -12.71 12.63 -9.22
C ALA A 164 -11.67 12.48 -8.09
N ALA A 165 -11.59 11.28 -7.48
CA ALA A 165 -10.58 10.93 -6.50
C ALA A 165 -9.14 11.07 -7.02
N LEU A 166 -8.84 10.51 -8.20
CA LEU A 166 -7.49 10.65 -8.79
C LEU A 166 -7.14 12.11 -9.06
N ARG A 167 -8.08 12.90 -9.60
CA ARG A 167 -7.82 14.32 -9.88
C ARG A 167 -7.47 15.08 -8.60
N ARG A 168 -8.23 14.89 -7.52
CA ARG A 168 -7.94 15.50 -6.22
C ARG A 168 -6.60 15.08 -5.64
N ALA A 169 -6.22 13.81 -5.80
CA ALA A 169 -4.91 13.32 -5.37
C ALA A 169 -3.76 14.00 -6.14
N LEU A 170 -3.90 14.14 -7.46
CA LEU A 170 -2.89 14.79 -8.30
C LEU A 170 -2.82 16.30 -8.06
N GLU A 171 -3.97 16.97 -7.90
CA GLU A 171 -4.05 18.38 -7.49
C GLU A 171 -3.34 18.63 -6.16
N PHE A 172 -3.46 17.68 -5.22
CA PHE A 172 -2.72 17.76 -3.97
C PHE A 172 -1.21 17.62 -4.18
N VAL A 173 -0.74 16.67 -5.01
CA VAL A 173 0.69 16.57 -5.35
C VAL A 173 1.21 17.88 -5.94
N ASP A 174 0.46 18.50 -6.84
CA ASP A 174 0.81 19.80 -7.43
C ASP A 174 0.89 20.91 -6.38
N ALA A 175 -0.05 20.95 -5.44
CA ALA A 175 -0.06 21.92 -4.34
C ALA A 175 1.16 21.74 -3.40
N VAL A 176 1.53 20.49 -3.06
CA VAL A 176 2.72 20.20 -2.24
C VAL A 176 4.00 20.58 -2.98
N GLN A 177 4.10 20.26 -4.28
CA GLN A 177 5.26 20.65 -5.08
C GLN A 177 5.38 22.18 -5.16
N LYS A 178 4.27 22.88 -5.36
CA LYS A 178 4.23 24.34 -5.39
C LYS A 178 4.69 24.95 -4.07
N LEU A 179 4.21 24.43 -2.94
CA LEU A 179 4.69 24.83 -1.62
C LEU A 179 6.20 24.60 -1.48
N LYS A 180 6.70 23.44 -1.90
CA LYS A 180 8.13 23.09 -1.73
C LYS A 180 9.06 23.93 -2.60
N ARG A 181 8.64 24.24 -3.83
CA ARG A 181 9.43 24.98 -4.83
C ARG A 181 9.35 26.48 -4.62
N ASP A 182 8.14 27.00 -4.46
CA ASP A 182 7.86 28.44 -4.53
C ASP A 182 7.52 29.03 -3.14
N GLY A 183 7.29 28.20 -2.12
CA GLY A 183 6.82 28.65 -0.80
C GLY A 183 5.33 29.06 -0.80
N GLU A 184 4.61 28.83 -1.90
CA GLU A 184 3.21 29.22 -2.06
C GLU A 184 2.25 28.13 -1.59
N GLY A 185 1.30 28.49 -0.72
CA GLY A 185 0.25 27.62 -0.19
C GLY A 185 0.16 27.67 1.33
N ASP A 186 -0.97 27.25 1.90
CA ASP A 186 -1.09 27.08 3.36
C ASP A 186 -0.48 25.72 3.76
N LYS A 187 0.71 25.77 4.34
CA LYS A 187 1.42 24.57 4.80
C LYS A 187 0.59 23.76 5.80
N ARG A 188 -0.14 24.41 6.71
CA ARG A 188 -0.91 23.72 7.75
C ARG A 188 -2.12 23.02 7.12
N GLU A 189 -2.80 23.68 6.19
CA GLU A 189 -3.90 23.06 5.43
C GLU A 189 -3.40 21.83 4.65
N LEU A 190 -2.24 21.95 3.97
CA LEU A 190 -1.66 20.84 3.23
C LEU A 190 -1.18 19.71 4.16
N GLU A 191 -0.67 20.02 5.36
CA GLU A 191 -0.39 19.01 6.39
C GLU A 191 -1.69 18.28 6.78
N GLU A 192 -2.78 18.98 7.03
CA GLU A 192 -4.08 18.37 7.34
C GLU A 192 -4.59 17.45 6.21
N VAL A 193 -4.43 17.86 4.95
CA VAL A 193 -4.76 17.02 3.78
C VAL A 193 -3.86 15.77 3.73
N SER A 194 -2.54 15.92 3.92
CA SER A 194 -1.62 14.78 3.96
C SER A 194 -1.98 13.80 5.07
N GLY A 195 -2.29 14.32 6.26
CA GLY A 195 -2.71 13.52 7.40
C GLY A 195 -4.04 12.82 7.19
N ARG A 196 -5.01 13.47 6.54
CA ARG A 196 -6.30 12.86 6.18
C ARG A 196 -6.09 11.67 5.25
N GLU A 197 -5.24 11.81 4.25
CA GLU A 197 -4.96 10.76 3.30
C GLU A 197 -4.27 9.55 3.96
N ILE A 198 -3.17 9.77 4.70
CA ILE A 198 -2.43 8.68 5.34
C ILE A 198 -3.29 7.98 6.41
N ARG A 199 -4.05 8.75 7.21
CA ARG A 199 -5.00 8.16 8.18
C ARG A 199 -6.16 7.44 7.49
N GLY A 200 -6.64 7.98 6.37
CA GLY A 200 -7.65 7.33 5.54
C GLY A 200 -7.17 5.98 5.04
N MET A 201 -5.93 5.90 4.57
CA MET A 201 -5.29 4.66 4.14
C MET A 201 -5.13 3.66 5.29
N LEU A 202 -4.70 4.15 6.46
CA LEU A 202 -4.62 3.34 7.69
C LEU A 202 -6.01 2.77 8.04
N ASP A 203 -7.05 3.59 8.05
CA ASP A 203 -8.43 3.18 8.35
C ASP A 203 -8.98 2.18 7.36
N TRP A 204 -8.68 2.36 6.07
CA TRP A 204 -9.04 1.40 5.04
C TRP A 204 -8.36 0.05 5.28
N CYS A 205 -7.06 0.05 5.61
CA CYS A 205 -6.32 -1.16 5.94
C CYS A 205 -6.85 -1.84 7.20
N VAL A 206 -7.23 -1.08 8.23
CA VAL A 206 -7.84 -1.63 9.46
C VAL A 206 -9.13 -2.36 9.14
N ARG A 207 -9.98 -1.77 8.29
CA ARG A 207 -11.23 -2.40 7.85
C ARG A 207 -11.01 -3.65 7.01
N ARG A 208 -9.99 -3.65 6.15
CA ARG A 208 -9.71 -4.75 5.24
C ARG A 208 -9.02 -5.92 5.92
N PHE A 209 -8.03 -5.65 6.77
CA PHE A 209 -7.09 -6.65 7.30
C PHE A 209 -7.25 -6.89 8.80
N GLY A 210 -7.92 -6.01 9.54
CA GLY A 210 -7.94 -6.04 11.01
C GLY A 210 -6.62 -5.52 11.61
N THR A 211 -6.49 -5.62 12.93
CA THR A 211 -5.30 -5.18 13.69
C THR A 211 -4.69 -6.29 14.53
N GLU A 212 -5.07 -7.53 14.23
CA GLU A 212 -4.53 -8.71 14.90
C GLU A 212 -3.10 -9.00 14.41
N GLU A 213 -2.34 -9.70 15.24
CA GLU A 213 -0.99 -10.15 14.93
C GLU A 213 -0.98 -11.11 13.72
N VAL A 214 -0.11 -10.85 12.75
CA VAL A 214 0.06 -11.64 11.53
C VAL A 214 1.44 -12.29 11.56
N LEU A 215 1.50 -13.51 12.07
CA LEU A 215 2.75 -14.30 12.17
C LEU A 215 3.34 -14.70 10.81
N ASP A 216 2.49 -14.86 9.79
CA ASP A 216 2.90 -15.13 8.41
C ASP A 216 2.20 -14.17 7.44
N ALA A 217 2.88 -13.06 7.15
CA ALA A 217 2.45 -12.09 6.16
C ALA A 217 2.89 -12.46 4.73
N SER A 218 3.46 -13.66 4.47
CA SER A 218 3.93 -14.07 3.14
C SER A 218 2.86 -14.01 2.06
N GLY A 219 1.59 -14.19 2.43
CA GLY A 219 0.44 -14.01 1.55
C GLY A 219 0.27 -12.57 1.03
N ALA A 220 0.62 -11.56 1.83
CA ALA A 220 0.64 -10.15 1.40
C ALA A 220 1.74 -9.87 0.36
N TRP A 221 2.77 -10.72 0.34
CA TRP A 221 3.97 -10.58 -0.49
C TRP A 221 3.97 -11.48 -1.73
N ARG A 222 3.05 -12.45 -1.85
CA ARG A 222 3.07 -13.44 -2.94
C ARG A 222 2.62 -12.84 -4.27
N GLN A 223 3.62 -12.35 -4.99
CA GLN A 223 3.60 -12.01 -6.40
C GLN A 223 3.68 -13.29 -7.26
N SER A 224 2.93 -13.38 -8.36
CA SER A 224 3.16 -14.44 -9.36
C SER A 224 4.54 -14.23 -10.02
N GLU A 225 5.10 -15.28 -10.65
CA GLU A 225 6.43 -15.23 -11.26
C GLU A 225 6.59 -14.08 -12.29
N ALA A 226 5.53 -13.78 -13.04
CA ALA A 226 5.45 -12.64 -13.95
C ALA A 226 5.58 -11.26 -13.26
N HIS A 227 5.09 -11.13 -12.03
CA HIS A 227 5.25 -9.91 -11.24
C HIS A 227 6.67 -9.76 -10.68
N ARG A 228 7.35 -10.88 -10.39
CA ARG A 228 8.77 -10.87 -10.01
C ARG A 228 9.65 -10.40 -11.17
N GLU A 229 9.35 -10.81 -12.40
CA GLU A 229 10.05 -10.34 -13.59
C GLU A 229 9.80 -8.85 -13.85
N MET A 230 8.56 -8.37 -13.72
CA MET A 230 8.26 -6.92 -13.79
C MET A 230 9.00 -6.14 -12.70
N GLN A 231 9.07 -6.66 -11.47
CA GLN A 231 9.84 -6.03 -10.38
C GLN A 231 11.34 -5.98 -10.70
N VAL A 232 11.91 -7.06 -11.25
CA VAL A 232 13.33 -7.10 -11.67
C VAL A 232 13.56 -6.14 -12.84
N ASP A 233 12.67 -6.06 -13.82
CA ASP A 233 12.79 -5.13 -14.95
C ASP A 233 12.67 -3.66 -14.50
N MET A 234 11.79 -3.37 -13.54
CA MET A 234 11.68 -2.04 -12.90
C MET A 234 12.90 -1.69 -12.05
N THR A 235 13.57 -2.67 -11.43
CA THR A 235 14.72 -2.43 -10.54
C THR A 235 16.07 -2.44 -11.29
N THR A 236 16.20 -3.23 -12.35
CA THR A 236 17.49 -3.51 -13.03
C THR A 236 17.46 -3.36 -14.54
N GLY A 237 16.28 -3.33 -15.18
CA GLY A 237 16.12 -3.38 -16.64
C GLY A 237 16.15 -2.03 -17.35
N GLY A 238 16.33 -0.91 -16.63
CA GLY A 238 16.54 0.41 -17.23
C GLY A 238 15.32 1.01 -17.97
N LYS A 239 14.14 0.38 -17.91
CA LYS A 239 12.89 0.89 -18.51
C LYS A 239 12.03 1.74 -17.57
N GLY A 240 12.44 1.90 -16.32
CA GLY A 240 11.73 2.72 -15.35
C GLY A 240 12.10 4.19 -15.44
N PHE A 241 11.10 5.07 -15.56
CA PHE A 241 11.16 6.38 -14.88
C PHE A 241 11.41 6.23 -13.36
N ARG A 242 11.23 5.01 -12.84
CA ARG A 242 11.44 4.59 -11.45
C ARG A 242 12.89 4.17 -11.25
N LYS A 243 13.79 5.13 -11.03
CA LYS A 243 15.11 4.83 -10.43
C LYS A 243 14.97 4.96 -8.92
N PHE A 244 15.33 3.88 -8.23
CA PHE A 244 15.44 3.80 -6.77
C PHE A 244 16.79 4.34 -6.29
#